data_AF-A0A6G5A3G9-F1
#
_entry.id   AF-A0A6G5A3G9-F1
#
_cell.length_a   1.000
_cell.length_b   1.000
_cell.length_c   1.000
_cell.angle_alpha   90.00
_cell.angle_beta   90.00
_cell.angle_gamma   90.00
#
_symmetry.space_group_name_H-M   'P 1'
#
loop_
_entity.id
_entity.type
_entity.pdbx_description
1 polymer ?
#
loop_
_entity_poly.entity_id
_entity_poly.type
_entity_poly.pdbx_seq_one_letter_code
_entity_poly.pdbx_strand_id
1 'polypeptide(L)'
;RRHVLAVASQPCRHKNNSVGAETQRSTLLQPQFTMHVALVALLFVTVAIASSWATSPPNCAAVTCNQDVCPAKQCACGTYKDQCGCCDICYKCPGDHCNSWIFDRCTEGHRCVLEDPSKRFEHGGQGRCTPEDSTS
;
A
#
# COMPACT_ATOMS: atom_id res chain seq x y z
N ARG A 1 5.59 42.50 16.16
CA ARG A 1 6.67 42.31 15.14
C ARG A 1 7.45 41.07 15.57
N ARG A 2 7.49 39.93 14.90
CA ARG A 2 7.28 39.56 13.49
C ARG A 2 6.57 38.20 13.44
N HIS A 3 5.67 38.06 12.47
CA HIS A 3 5.11 36.79 12.02
C HIS A 3 6.17 35.97 11.27
N VAL A 4 6.17 34.64 11.41
CA VAL A 4 6.89 33.72 10.52
C VAL A 4 5.85 32.87 9.81
N LEU A 5 6.03 32.82 8.48
CA LEU A 5 5.08 32.42 7.47
C LEU A 5 4.93 30.90 7.31
N ALA A 6 3.75 30.53 6.84
CA ALA A 6 3.40 29.23 6.30
C ALA A 6 4.29 28.86 5.09
N VAL A 7 4.79 27.63 5.07
CA VAL A 7 5.41 27.02 3.88
C VAL A 7 4.31 26.37 3.05
N ALA A 8 3.89 27.07 2.01
CA ALA A 8 3.04 26.54 0.96
C ALA A 8 3.91 25.78 -0.07
N SER A 9 3.64 24.49 -0.25
CA SER A 9 4.17 23.70 -1.35
C SER A 9 3.45 24.08 -2.67
N GLN A 10 4.25 24.39 -3.67
CA GLN A 10 3.88 24.94 -4.98
C GLN A 10 3.12 23.93 -5.86
N PRO A 11 2.23 24.38 -6.76
CA PRO A 11 1.93 23.67 -7.98
C PRO A 11 2.85 24.11 -9.14
N CYS A 12 3.21 23.15 -9.98
CA CYS A 12 4.09 23.30 -11.13
C CYS A 12 3.64 24.39 -12.10
N ARG A 13 4.59 25.24 -12.46
CA ARG A 13 4.46 26.40 -13.34
C ARG A 13 4.69 25.95 -14.79
N HIS A 14 3.63 25.78 -15.58
CA HIS A 14 3.74 25.75 -17.04
C HIS A 14 3.40 27.14 -17.58
N LYS A 15 4.39 27.78 -18.21
CA LYS A 15 4.28 29.08 -18.86
C LYS A 15 3.94 28.81 -20.33
N ASN A 16 2.84 29.35 -20.83
CA ASN A 16 2.69 29.69 -22.24
C ASN A 16 1.77 30.90 -22.37
N ASN A 17 2.26 31.88 -23.12
CA ASN A 17 1.63 33.16 -23.41
C ASN A 17 1.34 33.17 -24.90
N SER A 18 0.10 33.45 -25.34
CA SER A 18 -0.25 34.05 -26.64
C SER A 18 -1.77 34.20 -26.77
N VAL A 19 -2.23 35.45 -26.58
CA VAL A 19 -3.17 36.23 -27.40
C VAL A 19 -4.26 35.49 -28.20
N GLY A 20 -5.51 35.73 -27.81
CA GLY A 20 -6.60 36.22 -28.68
C GLY A 20 -7.22 35.27 -29.70
N ALA A 21 -8.49 34.89 -29.48
CA ALA A 21 -9.59 35.02 -30.45
C ALA A 21 -10.86 34.44 -29.83
N GLU A 22 -11.84 35.31 -29.55
CA GLU A 22 -13.24 34.91 -29.44
C GLU A 22 -13.67 34.27 -30.76
N THR A 23 -14.24 33.07 -30.70
CA THR A 23 -15.21 32.60 -31.69
C THR A 23 -16.12 31.62 -31.00
N GLN A 24 -17.30 32.12 -30.63
CA GLN A 24 -18.47 31.27 -30.41
C GLN A 24 -18.62 30.34 -31.62
N ARG A 25 -18.53 29.03 -31.38
CA ARG A 25 -19.13 28.05 -32.28
C ARG A 25 -20.09 27.19 -31.49
N SER A 26 -21.32 27.67 -31.46
CA SER A 26 -22.52 26.87 -31.24
C SER A 26 -22.43 25.61 -32.11
N THR A 27 -22.06 24.49 -31.51
CA THR A 27 -22.28 23.16 -32.08
C THR A 27 -23.20 22.45 -31.11
N LEU A 28 -24.44 22.22 -31.56
CA LEU A 28 -25.47 21.43 -30.90
C LEU A 28 -24.88 20.12 -30.37
N LEU A 29 -24.55 20.10 -29.09
CA LEU A 29 -24.15 18.88 -28.40
C LEU A 29 -25.44 18.23 -27.89
N GLN A 30 -25.85 17.13 -28.52
CA GLN A 30 -26.96 16.31 -28.05
C GLN A 30 -26.79 16.04 -26.54
N PRO A 31 -27.78 16.41 -25.69
CA PRO A 31 -27.65 16.32 -24.24
C PRO A 31 -27.50 14.89 -23.71
N GLN A 32 -27.79 13.89 -24.55
CA GLN A 32 -27.78 12.47 -24.18
C GLN A 32 -26.37 11.84 -24.22
N PHE A 33 -25.51 12.23 -25.17
CA PHE A 33 -24.18 11.61 -25.33
C PHE A 33 -23.17 12.09 -24.27
N THR A 34 -23.24 13.35 -23.88
CA THR A 34 -22.38 13.92 -22.83
C THR A 34 -22.69 13.38 -21.45
N MET A 35 -23.96 13.09 -21.14
CA MET A 35 -24.34 12.51 -19.85
C MET A 35 -23.71 11.12 -19.68
N HIS A 36 -23.75 10.28 -20.70
CA HIS A 36 -23.13 8.94 -20.63
C HIS A 36 -21.62 9.00 -20.54
N VAL A 37 -20.96 9.88 -21.32
CA VAL A 37 -19.50 10.08 -21.24
C VAL A 37 -19.09 10.62 -19.87
N ALA A 38 -19.81 11.59 -19.33
CA ALA A 38 -19.54 12.15 -18.00
C ALA A 38 -19.77 11.13 -16.89
N LEU A 39 -20.82 10.31 -17.00
CA LEU A 39 -21.15 9.27 -16.02
C LEU A 39 -20.13 8.14 -16.03
N VAL A 40 -19.67 7.72 -17.21
CA VAL A 40 -18.57 6.77 -17.36
C VAL A 40 -17.26 7.33 -16.81
N ALA A 41 -16.92 8.59 -17.10
CA ALA A 41 -15.74 9.25 -16.56
C ALA A 41 -15.78 9.36 -15.03
N LEU A 42 -16.92 9.73 -14.44
CA LEU A 42 -17.15 9.72 -13.00
C LEU A 42 -16.95 8.32 -12.41
N LEU A 43 -17.47 7.28 -13.08
CA LEU A 43 -17.32 5.90 -12.64
C LEU A 43 -15.84 5.48 -12.62
N PHE A 44 -15.08 5.79 -13.66
CA PHE A 44 -13.64 5.55 -13.69
C PHE A 44 -12.88 6.30 -12.59
N VAL A 45 -13.22 7.56 -12.33
CA VAL A 45 -12.60 8.34 -11.25
C VAL A 45 -12.92 7.75 -9.88
N THR A 46 -14.17 7.35 -9.63
CA THR A 46 -14.56 6.71 -8.36
C THR A 46 -13.84 5.38 -8.15
N VAL A 47 -13.70 4.55 -9.19
CA VAL A 47 -12.95 3.28 -9.13
C VAL A 47 -11.47 3.53 -8.88
N ALA A 48 -10.87 4.51 -9.56
CA ALA A 48 -9.47 4.88 -9.34
C ALA A 48 -9.21 5.33 -7.89
N ILE A 49 -10.04 6.21 -7.34
CA ILE A 49 -9.94 6.65 -5.94
C ILE A 49 -10.19 5.47 -5.00
N ALA A 50 -11.19 4.64 -5.26
CA ALA A 50 -11.53 3.46 -4.48
C ALA A 50 -10.52 2.30 -4.60
N SER A 51 -9.56 2.36 -5.53
CA SER A 51 -8.51 1.34 -5.67
C SER A 51 -7.22 1.68 -4.89
N SER A 52 -7.14 2.88 -4.28
CA SER A 52 -5.96 3.36 -3.54
C SER A 52 -5.81 2.81 -2.11
N TRP A 53 -6.57 1.77 -1.76
CA TRP A 53 -6.64 1.29 -0.37
C TRP A 53 -5.41 0.42 -0.09
N ALA A 54 -4.62 0.85 0.89
CA ALA A 54 -3.71 0.02 1.69
C ALA A 54 -2.40 -0.50 1.07
N THR A 55 -1.71 0.30 0.24
CA THR A 55 -0.27 0.06 -0.05
C THR A 55 0.69 1.01 0.67
N SER A 56 0.19 2.04 1.35
CA SER A 56 1.04 2.91 2.16
C SER A 56 1.38 2.25 3.50
N PRO A 57 2.63 2.33 3.97
CA PRO A 57 2.97 1.95 5.34
C PRO A 57 2.07 2.68 6.36
N PRO A 58 1.79 2.07 7.52
CA PRO A 58 0.99 2.73 8.55
C PRO A 58 1.68 4.01 9.03
N ASN A 59 0.90 5.06 9.28
CA ASN A 59 1.39 6.28 9.92
C ASN A 59 1.60 6.03 11.42
N CYS A 60 2.75 5.48 11.79
CA CYS A 60 3.05 5.13 13.18
C CYS A 60 3.15 6.34 14.12
N ALA A 61 3.36 7.57 13.60
CA ALA A 61 3.34 8.78 14.44
C ALA A 61 1.94 9.12 14.97
N ALA A 62 0.89 8.67 14.28
CA ALA A 62 -0.50 8.86 14.69
C ALA A 62 -1.05 7.70 15.54
N VAL A 63 -0.27 6.64 15.76
CA VAL A 63 -0.68 5.45 16.53
C VAL A 63 -0.02 5.50 17.91
N THR A 64 -0.83 5.69 18.96
CA THR A 64 -0.36 5.51 20.33
C THR A 64 -0.35 4.02 20.67
N CYS A 65 0.83 3.45 20.92
CA CYS A 65 0.96 2.06 21.33
C CYS A 65 0.35 1.86 22.71
N ASN A 66 -0.61 0.96 22.81
CA ASN A 66 -1.14 0.46 24.07
C ASN A 66 -0.76 -1.02 24.20
N GLN A 67 0.11 -1.34 25.15
CA GLN A 67 0.57 -2.72 25.33
C GLN A 67 -0.51 -3.62 25.95
N ASP A 68 -1.47 -3.07 26.67
CA ASP A 68 -2.51 -3.84 27.36
C ASP A 68 -3.51 -4.49 26.39
N VAL A 69 -3.61 -3.96 25.16
CA VAL A 69 -4.43 -4.55 24.09
C VAL A 69 -3.67 -5.57 23.24
N CYS A 70 -2.36 -5.71 23.46
CA CYS A 70 -1.57 -6.69 22.72
C CYS A 70 -1.91 -8.11 23.22
N PRO A 71 -2.22 -9.05 22.32
CA PRO A 71 -2.46 -10.43 22.71
C PRO A 71 -1.18 -11.04 23.31
N ALA A 72 -1.31 -11.69 24.47
CA ALA A 72 -0.21 -12.46 25.05
C ALA A 72 0.23 -13.56 24.07
N LYS A 73 1.55 -13.67 23.84
CA LYS A 73 2.13 -14.66 22.93
C LYS A 73 3.12 -15.57 23.66
N GLN A 74 3.08 -16.85 23.32
CA GLN A 74 4.11 -17.83 23.67
C GLN A 74 4.71 -18.33 22.36
N CYS A 75 5.83 -17.74 21.95
CA CYS A 75 6.45 -18.04 20.66
C CYS A 75 7.63 -18.98 20.86
N ALA A 76 7.63 -20.12 20.16
CA ALA A 76 8.68 -21.12 20.26
C ALA A 76 10.02 -20.66 19.64
N CYS A 77 9.96 -19.85 18.57
CA CYS A 77 11.12 -19.42 17.81
C CYS A 77 11.38 -17.91 17.91
N GLY A 78 11.00 -17.32 19.05
CA GLY A 78 11.18 -15.89 19.31
C GLY A 78 10.06 -15.00 18.75
N THR A 79 10.20 -13.69 19.00
CA THR A 79 9.23 -12.66 18.64
C THR A 79 9.85 -11.54 17.82
N TYR A 80 9.02 -10.85 17.05
CA TYR A 80 9.32 -9.56 16.44
C TYR A 80 8.18 -8.58 16.69
N LYS A 81 8.43 -7.29 16.52
CA LYS A 81 7.39 -6.27 16.64
C LYS A 81 6.60 -6.12 15.35
N ASP A 82 5.33 -5.75 15.49
CA ASP A 82 4.47 -5.32 14.38
C ASP A 82 5.06 -4.13 13.59
N GLN A 83 4.37 -3.71 12.52
CA GLN A 83 4.84 -2.66 11.62
C GLN A 83 5.15 -1.31 12.31
N CYS A 84 4.54 -1.03 13.47
CA CYS A 84 4.78 0.20 14.23
C CYS A 84 5.59 -0.03 15.52
N GLY A 85 6.13 -1.23 15.73
CA GLY A 85 6.97 -1.50 16.89
C GLY A 85 6.22 -1.81 18.19
N CYS A 86 4.91 -2.03 18.15
CA CYS A 86 4.08 -2.09 19.35
C CYS A 86 3.94 -3.51 19.92
N CYS A 87 3.12 -4.35 19.29
CA CYS A 87 2.83 -5.69 19.77
C CYS A 87 3.86 -6.70 19.28
N ASP A 88 4.07 -7.74 20.08
CA ASP A 88 4.89 -8.90 19.70
C ASP A 88 4.10 -9.85 18.79
N ILE A 89 4.78 -10.30 17.73
CA ILE A 89 4.32 -11.28 16.76
C ILE A 89 5.32 -12.45 16.77
N CYS A 90 4.84 -13.68 16.67
CA CYS A 90 5.70 -14.85 16.63
C CYS A 90 6.34 -15.02 15.25
N TYR A 91 7.64 -15.34 15.24
CA TYR A 91 8.26 -15.90 14.05
C TYR A 91 7.69 -17.30 13.74
N LYS A 92 7.74 -17.67 12.47
CA LYS A 92 7.60 -19.06 12.00
C LYS A 92 8.90 -19.81 12.27
N CYS A 93 8.79 -21.05 12.76
CA CYS A 93 9.95 -21.86 13.08
C CYS A 93 10.61 -22.45 11.82
N PRO A 94 11.86 -22.93 11.92
CA PRO A 94 12.51 -23.66 10.84
C PRO A 94 11.63 -24.82 10.35
N GLY A 95 11.41 -24.89 9.05
CA GLY A 95 10.55 -25.91 8.45
C GLY A 95 9.05 -25.66 8.54
N ASP A 96 8.56 -24.62 9.23
CA ASP A 96 7.14 -24.30 9.26
C ASP A 96 6.64 -23.74 7.92
N HIS A 97 5.34 -23.91 7.68
CA HIS A 97 4.64 -23.22 6.61
C HIS A 97 4.62 -21.71 6.85
N CYS A 98 4.95 -20.96 5.80
CA CYS A 98 4.97 -19.51 5.78
C CYS A 98 4.33 -18.98 4.50
N ASN A 99 3.84 -17.74 4.55
CA ASN A 99 3.34 -17.02 3.39
C ASN A 99 3.81 -15.56 3.39
N SER A 100 4.68 -15.22 2.44
CA SER A 100 5.25 -13.86 2.34
C SER A 100 4.23 -12.80 1.93
N TRP A 101 3.11 -13.17 1.30
CA TRP A 101 2.06 -12.23 0.91
C TRP A 101 1.31 -11.67 2.11
N ILE A 102 1.12 -12.47 3.16
CA ILE A 102 0.51 -12.03 4.42
C ILE A 102 1.55 -11.60 5.47
N PHE A 103 2.79 -11.36 5.04
CA PHE A 103 3.91 -10.90 5.88
C PHE A 103 4.33 -11.84 7.02
N ASP A 104 4.15 -13.15 6.85
CA ASP A 104 4.78 -14.11 7.75
C ASP A 104 6.30 -13.94 7.71
N ARG A 105 6.93 -13.99 8.89
CA ARG A 105 8.39 -13.93 9.03
C ARG A 105 8.92 -15.20 9.64
N CYS A 106 9.94 -15.78 9.03
CA CYS A 106 10.71 -16.88 9.61
C CYS A 106 11.67 -16.34 10.67
N THR A 107 12.06 -17.22 11.60
CA THR A 107 13.13 -16.91 12.56
C THR A 107 14.45 -16.54 11.86
N GLU A 108 15.37 -15.92 12.59
CA GLU A 108 16.69 -15.52 12.09
C GLU A 108 17.41 -16.66 11.34
N GLY A 109 18.13 -16.30 10.26
CA GLY A 109 18.85 -17.23 9.38
C GLY A 109 17.96 -18.09 8.48
N HIS A 110 16.65 -17.83 8.44
CA HIS A 110 15.70 -18.53 7.58
C HIS A 110 14.89 -17.53 6.77
N ARG A 111 14.50 -17.96 5.57
CA ARG A 111 13.60 -17.19 4.71
C ARG A 111 12.45 -18.06 4.21
N CYS A 112 11.34 -17.40 3.90
CA CYS A 112 10.16 -18.08 3.36
C CYS A 112 10.38 -18.39 1.87
N VAL A 113 10.58 -19.66 1.54
CA VAL A 113 10.80 -20.12 0.16
C VAL A 113 9.54 -20.84 -0.33
N LEU A 114 9.07 -20.52 -1.54
CA LEU A 114 7.94 -21.22 -2.16
C LEU A 114 8.24 -22.72 -2.28
N GLU A 115 7.29 -23.55 -1.86
CA GLU A 115 7.38 -25.00 -2.04
C GLU A 115 7.19 -25.38 -3.52
N ASP A 116 6.35 -24.64 -4.24
CA ASP A 116 6.12 -24.78 -5.69
C ASP A 116 6.39 -23.43 -6.38
N PRO A 117 7.49 -23.29 -7.14
CA PRO A 117 7.84 -22.02 -7.79
C PRO A 117 6.84 -21.60 -8.89
N SER A 118 5.99 -22.51 -9.37
CA SER A 118 4.94 -22.18 -10.34
C SER A 118 3.73 -21.50 -9.70
N LYS A 119 3.56 -21.62 -8.38
CA LYS A 119 2.45 -21.04 -7.62
C LYS A 119 2.96 -19.91 -6.75
N ARG A 120 2.80 -18.68 -7.24
CA ARG A 120 3.19 -17.50 -6.45
C ARG A 120 2.28 -17.29 -5.24
N PHE A 121 2.79 -16.63 -4.20
CA PHE A 121 2.04 -16.37 -2.96
C PHE A 121 0.72 -15.62 -3.21
N GLU A 122 0.68 -14.70 -4.17
CA GLU A 122 -0.52 -13.90 -4.51
C GLU A 122 -1.68 -14.77 -5.03
N HIS A 123 -1.37 -15.98 -5.50
CA HIS A 123 -2.32 -16.95 -6.05
C HIS A 123 -2.51 -18.16 -5.12
N GLY A 124 -2.20 -18.02 -3.83
CA GLY A 124 -2.32 -19.10 -2.85
C GLY A 124 -1.14 -20.06 -2.82
N GLY A 125 0.02 -19.67 -3.36
CA GLY A 125 1.27 -20.39 -3.17
C GLY A 125 1.63 -20.52 -1.69
N GLN A 126 2.15 -21.69 -1.31
CA GLN A 126 2.59 -21.98 0.05
C GLN A 126 4.12 -22.03 0.08
N GLY A 127 4.70 -21.46 1.13
CA GLY A 127 6.14 -21.51 1.38
C GLY A 127 6.49 -22.27 2.65
N ARG A 128 7.79 -22.49 2.82
CA ARG A 128 8.40 -23.07 4.01
C ARG A 128 9.59 -22.23 4.47
N CYS A 129 9.81 -22.15 5.77
CA CYS A 129 10.98 -21.51 6.34
C CYS A 129 12.22 -22.38 6.14
N THR A 130 13.12 -21.91 5.28
CA THR A 130 14.31 -22.66 4.84
C THR A 130 15.58 -21.86 5.19
N PRO A 131 16.70 -22.51 5.58
CA PRO A 131 17.96 -21.82 5.85
C PRO A 131 18.43 -20.99 4.66
N GLU A 132 18.96 -19.79 4.89
CA GLU A 132 19.39 -18.90 3.81
C GLU A 132 20.54 -19.47 2.97
N ASP A 133 21.40 -20.30 3.57
CA ASP A 133 22.57 -20.93 2.93
C ASP A 133 22.24 -22.12 2.02
N SER A 134 20.98 -22.56 1.99
CA SER A 134 20.56 -23.77 1.26
C SER A 134 20.32 -23.56 -0.24
N THR A 135 20.50 -22.34 -0.74
CA THR A 135 20.28 -21.98 -2.16
C THR A 135 21.50 -21.32 -2.80
N SER A 136 22.69 -21.83 -2.49
CA SER A 136 23.89 -21.44 -3.22
C SER A 136 24.07 -22.26 -4.50
#